data_AF-A0A2K8V8I5-F1
#
_entry.id   AF-A0A2K8V8I5-F1
#
_cell.length_a   1.000
_cell.length_b   1.000
_cell.length_c   1.000
_cell.angle_alpha   90.00
_cell.angle_beta   90.00
_cell.angle_gamma   90.00
#
_symmetry.space_group_name_H-M   'P 1'
#
loop_
_entity.id
_entity.type
_entity.pdbx_description
1 polymer ?
#
loop_
_entity_poly.entity_id
_entity_poly.type
_entity_poly.pdbx_seq_one_letter_code
_entity_poly.pdbx_strand_id
1 'polypeptide(L)'
;MKESIKKSWPLFLIVSLTLGLAPFKEPHILGKIRWIAGGNAFSGNEAMKLIDWFDIFLHGMPWLLLLTSTALHIFSKFSKN
;
A
#
# COMPACT_ATOMS: atom_id res chain seq x y z
N MET A 1 3.50 -0.32 -20.00
CA MET A 1 3.27 -0.50 -18.53
C MET A 1 3.76 0.69 -17.70
N LYS A 2 5.05 1.04 -17.72
CA LYS A 2 5.61 2.16 -16.91
C LYS A 2 4.88 3.50 -17.11
N GLU A 3 4.64 3.89 -18.37
CA GLU A 3 3.91 5.12 -18.70
C GLU A 3 2.47 5.14 -18.16
N SER A 4 1.79 3.99 -18.16
CA SER A 4 0.44 3.87 -17.60
C SER A 4 0.45 4.10 -16.09
N ILE A 5 1.36 3.44 -15.37
CA ILE A 5 1.53 3.61 -13.90
C ILE A 5 1.88 5.07 -13.58
N LYS A 6 2.75 5.69 -14.37
CA LYS A 6 3.10 7.10 -14.21
C LYS A 6 1.88 8.01 -14.41
N LYS A 7 1.15 7.88 -15.51
CA LYS A 7 -0.04 8.72 -15.80
C LYS A 7 -1.18 8.53 -14.79
N SER A 8 -1.32 7.35 -14.20
CA SER A 8 -2.34 7.02 -13.20
C SER A 8 -2.02 7.51 -11.78
N TRP A 9 -0.98 8.33 -11.58
CA TRP A 9 -0.62 8.86 -10.25
C TRP A 9 -1.80 9.47 -9.46
N PRO A 10 -2.67 10.31 -10.04
CA PRO A 10 -3.81 10.89 -9.30
C PRO A 10 -4.81 9.83 -8.82
N LEU A 11 -5.03 8.79 -9.63
CA LEU A 11 -5.89 7.67 -9.23
C LEU A 11 -5.30 6.93 -8.03
N PHE A 12 -4.01 6.63 -8.06
CA PHE A 12 -3.34 5.96 -6.93
C PHE A 12 -3.35 6.80 -5.67
N LEU A 13 -3.21 8.13 -5.79
CA LEU A 13 -3.34 9.04 -4.67
C LEU A 13 -4.73 8.94 -4.04
N ILE A 14 -5.79 9.10 -4.84
CA ILE A 14 -7.17 9.06 -4.36
C ILE A 14 -7.48 7.70 -3.71
N VAL A 15 -7.13 6.60 -4.36
CA VAL A 15 -7.41 5.25 -3.84
C VAL A 15 -6.58 4.98 -2.57
N SER A 16 -5.36 5.49 -2.46
CA SER A 16 -4.56 5.37 -1.22
C SER A 16 -5.18 6.14 -0.06
N LEU A 17 -5.60 7.38 -0.33
CA LEU A 17 -6.25 8.25 0.67
C LEU A 17 -7.69 7.84 0.99
N THR A 18 -8.27 6.87 0.29
CA THR A 18 -9.63 6.37 0.54
C THR A 18 -9.58 4.91 0.97
N LEU A 19 -9.53 3.98 0.01
CA LEU A 19 -9.45 2.56 0.28
C LEU A 19 -8.21 2.23 1.13
N GLY A 20 -7.04 2.78 0.81
CA GLY A 20 -5.80 2.49 1.53
C GLY A 20 -5.78 2.95 2.99
N LEU A 21 -6.61 3.93 3.37
CA LEU A 21 -6.78 4.41 4.74
C LEU A 21 -8.04 3.87 5.43
N ALA A 22 -8.87 3.08 4.75
CA ALA A 22 -10.11 2.59 5.32
C ALA A 22 -9.86 1.50 6.39
N PRO A 23 -10.67 1.48 7.48
CA PRO A 23 -11.51 2.57 7.95
C PRO A 23 -10.64 3.71 8.49
N PHE A 24 -11.09 4.97 8.37
CA PHE A 24 -10.24 6.11 8.69
C PHE A 24 -9.81 6.25 10.17
N LYS A 25 -10.41 5.47 11.09
CA LYS A 25 -10.14 5.50 12.54
C LYS A 25 -10.39 4.13 13.17
N GLU A 26 -9.40 3.28 13.44
CA GLU A 26 -8.00 3.29 12.97
C GLU A 26 -7.87 2.54 11.63
N PRO A 27 -7.03 2.98 10.68
CA PRO A 27 -6.81 2.28 9.41
C PRO A 27 -6.43 0.82 9.58
N HIS A 28 -7.04 -0.06 8.78
CA HIS A 28 -6.73 -1.49 8.79
C HIS A 28 -5.23 -1.72 8.60
N ILE A 29 -4.62 -1.02 7.64
CA ILE A 29 -3.20 -1.11 7.34
C ILE A 29 -2.30 -0.85 8.57
N LEU A 30 -2.68 0.07 9.46
CA LEU A 30 -1.89 0.40 10.65
C LEU A 30 -1.93 -0.75 11.67
N GLY A 31 -3.10 -1.34 11.89
CA GLY A 31 -3.26 -2.52 12.74
C GLY A 31 -2.45 -3.71 12.21
N LYS A 32 -2.49 -3.95 10.89
CA LYS A 32 -1.73 -5.05 10.29
C LYS A 32 -0.21 -4.84 10.34
N ILE A 33 0.27 -3.60 10.12
CA ILE A 33 1.70 -3.27 10.29
C ILE A 33 2.16 -3.56 11.73
N ARG A 34 1.38 -3.15 12.74
CA ARG A 34 1.68 -3.42 14.15
C ARG A 34 1.70 -4.92 14.44
N TRP A 35 0.76 -5.67 13.88
CA TRP A 35 0.67 -7.11 14.06
C TRP A 35 1.86 -7.85 13.42
N ILE A 36 2.28 -7.46 12.21
CA ILE A 36 3.51 -7.98 11.58
C ILE A 36 4.75 -7.63 12.42
N ALA A 37 4.87 -6.38 12.86
CA ALA A 37 6.00 -5.93 13.68
C ALA A 37 6.07 -6.63 15.05
N GLY A 38 4.93 -7.08 15.58
CA GLY A 38 4.84 -7.86 16.81
C GLY A 38 5.28 -9.33 16.67
N GLY A 39 5.49 -9.84 15.45
CA GLY A 39 5.97 -11.21 15.20
C GLY A 39 4.89 -12.30 15.18
N ASN A 40 3.72 -12.02 15.75
CA ASN A 40 2.62 -12.99 15.91
C ASN A 40 1.88 -13.30 14.60
N ALA A 41 2.13 -12.55 13.53
CA ALA A 41 1.40 -12.67 12.27
C ALA A 41 1.63 -14.00 11.53
N PHE A 42 2.76 -14.68 11.75
CA PHE A 42 3.19 -15.80 10.91
C PHE A 42 2.92 -17.19 11.49
N SER A 43 2.89 -17.33 12.82
CA SER A 43 2.74 -18.63 13.48
C SER A 43 2.13 -18.49 14.89
N GLY A 44 1.62 -19.60 15.41
CA GLY A 44 0.96 -19.65 16.72
C GLY A 44 -0.53 -19.34 16.68
N ASN A 45 -1.14 -19.22 17.85
CA ASN A 45 -2.59 -19.06 18.01
C ASN A 45 -3.11 -17.71 17.52
N GLU A 46 -2.22 -16.73 17.34
CA GLU A 46 -2.52 -15.39 16.85
C GLU A 46 -2.04 -15.17 15.39
N ALA A 47 -1.70 -16.25 14.67
CA ALA A 47 -1.32 -16.15 13.27
C ALA A 47 -2.44 -15.54 12.42
N MET A 48 -2.05 -14.70 11.46
CA MET A 48 -2.99 -14.08 10.54
C MET A 48 -3.66 -15.13 9.65
N LYS A 49 -4.97 -14.99 9.49
CA LYS A 49 -5.74 -15.79 8.53
C LYS A 49 -5.58 -15.22 7.13
N LEU A 50 -6.01 -15.98 6.13
CA LEU A 50 -5.97 -15.52 4.73
C LEU A 50 -6.69 -14.18 4.52
N ILE A 51 -7.79 -13.94 5.23
CA ILE A 51 -8.52 -12.67 5.15
C ILE A 51 -7.71 -11.49 5.69
N ASP A 52 -6.86 -11.70 6.70
CA ASP A 52 -5.98 -10.66 7.24
C ASP A 52 -4.86 -10.30 6.26
N TRP A 53 -4.35 -11.30 5.55
CA TRP A 53 -3.39 -11.08 4.45
C TRP A 53 -4.03 -10.38 3.26
N PHE A 54 -5.27 -10.72 2.93
CA PHE A 54 -6.04 -10.03 1.91
C PHE A 54 -6.30 -8.56 2.30
N ASP A 55 -6.55 -8.29 3.58
CA ASP A 55 -6.70 -6.93 4.12
C ASP A 55 -5.40 -6.11 3.92
N ILE A 56 -4.23 -6.69 4.22
CA ILE A 56 -2.93 -6.06 3.92
C ILE A 56 -2.80 -5.74 2.43
N PHE A 57 -3.14 -6.70 1.57
CA PHE A 57 -3.06 -6.52 0.12
C PHE A 57 -4.00 -5.41 -0.35
N LEU A 58 -5.27 -5.44 0.07
CA LEU A 58 -6.30 -4.51 -0.37
C LEU A 58 -5.99 -3.08 0.05
N HIS A 59 -5.58 -2.88 1.31
CA HIS A 59 -5.27 -1.56 1.84
C HIS A 59 -3.84 -1.10 1.49
N GLY A 60 -2.90 -2.02 1.31
CA GLY A 60 -1.49 -1.73 1.02
C GLY A 60 -1.16 -1.53 -0.47
N MET A 61 -1.86 -2.23 -1.38
CA MET A 61 -1.59 -2.14 -2.82
C MET A 61 -1.73 -0.72 -3.39
N PRO A 62 -2.74 0.10 -3.01
CA PRO A 62 -2.83 1.49 -3.46
C PRO A 62 -1.57 2.30 -3.15
N TRP A 63 -1.01 2.15 -1.94
CA TRP A 63 0.21 2.83 -1.53
C TRP A 63 1.43 2.39 -2.32
N LEU A 64 1.57 1.09 -2.58
CA LEU A 64 2.66 0.56 -3.38
C LEU A 64 2.65 1.13 -4.81
N LEU A 65 1.46 1.23 -5.42
CA LEU A 65 1.28 1.84 -6.73
C LEU A 65 1.58 3.34 -6.71
N LEU A 66 1.14 4.06 -5.67
CA LEU A 66 1.43 5.48 -5.50
C LEU A 66 2.93 5.74 -5.36
N LEU A 67 3.64 4.96 -4.54
CA LEU A 67 5.09 5.07 -4.34
C LEU A 67 5.84 4.76 -5.63
N THR A 68 5.46 3.69 -6.34
CA THR A 68 6.05 3.33 -7.64
C THR A 68 5.85 4.45 -8.67
N SER A 69 4.64 5.00 -8.76
CA SER A 69 4.32 6.09 -9.69
C SER A 69 5.07 7.38 -9.33
N THR A 70 5.22 7.68 -8.04
CA THR A 70 6.00 8.83 -7.54
C THR A 70 7.48 8.68 -7.88
N ALA A 71 8.06 7.50 -7.64
CA ALA A 71 9.44 7.20 -8.02
C ALA A 71 9.66 7.38 -9.52
N LEU A 72 8.76 6.89 -10.37
CA LEU A 72 8.85 7.08 -11.82
C LEU A 72 8.82 8.56 -12.24
N HIS A 73 8.03 9.40 -11.56
CA HIS A 73 8.06 10.85 -11.81
C HIS A 73 9.41 11.46 -11.45
N ILE A 74 9.91 11.16 -10.25
CA ILE A 74 11.18 11.68 -9.74
C ILE A 74 12.33 11.25 -10.67
N PHE A 75 12.50 9.95 -10.92
CA PHE A 75 13.61 9.44 -11.73
C PHE A 75 13.54 9.84 -13.21
N SER A 76 12.33 9.99 -13.78
CA SER A 76 12.20 10.47 -15.16
C SER A 76 12.65 11.93 -15.35
N LYS A 77 12.63 12.72 -14.28
CA LYS A 77 13.14 14.10 -14.29
C LYS A 77 14.67 14.11 -14.32
N PHE A 78 15.31 13.20 -13.58
CA PHE A 78 16.76 13.06 -13.55
C PHE A 78 17.36 12.45 -14.82
N SER A 79 16.63 11.56 -15.51
CA SER A 79 17.10 10.96 -16.77
C SER A 79 16.94 11.87 -18.00
N LYS A 80 16.20 12.99 -17.88
CA LYS A 80 15.98 13.95 -18.97
C LYS A 80 16.87 15.20 -18.88
N ASN A 81 17.68 15.30 -17.82
CA ASN A 81 18.77 16.26 -17.69
C ASN A 81 20.08 15.57 -18.09
#